data_AF-A0A920H2C7-F1
#
_entry.id   AF-A0A920H2C7-F1
#
_cell.length_a   1.000
_cell.length_b   1.000
_cell.length_c   1.000
_cell.angle_alpha   90.00
_cell.angle_beta   90.00
_cell.angle_gamma   90.00
#
_symmetry.space_group_name_H-M   'P 1'
#
loop_
_entity.id
_entity.type
_entity.pdbx_description
1 polymer ?
#
loop_
_entity_poly.entity_id
_entity_poly.type
_entity_poly.pdbx_seq_one_letter_code
_entity_poly.pdbx_strand_id
1 'polypeptide(L)'
;MRQYIPDGLALFRIFSAPVILYLLLLDGSSEGLMLIPAIIAFIAAWTDFFDGRLARKWNVTSKMGAFLDTIADKIFITFIFIGFTYIDRVSIWITTLLIAREFVITGLRGLAGNEGIMIPPSKFGKAKASLQFWAIGFVMMDFSLSILSFSIADLFVLHALNIFLYFWISVSFWLFETIKMKYKNIFITGSTGVVGKPLLKKLIENGHNVYALSRSEENKKILESKGVSVISGNILTSNLIDQFKNTNIDAIFHVAGVNKMCSKNPQYMFDANIDGTKNILNLGNQLGISRFVYTSSAVTLGEDLGSIGNESSTHRGYYLSKYEESKFLAEKEAFNYEKNFEFVSINPSSVQGPGRVSGTAKLLISTLSKTNPPLIRNNISIVDIDDCTDGHYNALEFGKNNERYVLNSFQTSSEELINKLKTISSWNGRPLYIPKVLLKAIAPLGDIYKLISNKTPLLCSESARVLTHGHKYEGLKAKENLNIQYTNLDDFIKKTINWLIEEDYISLSKI
;
A
#
# COMPACT_ATOMS: atom_id res chain seq x y z
N MET A 1 29.25 -38.49 15.41
CA MET A 1 30.46 -37.67 15.67
C MET A 1 30.51 -36.40 14.83
N ARG A 2 30.39 -36.46 13.49
CA ARG A 2 30.45 -35.26 12.60
C ARG A 2 29.40 -34.19 12.87
N GLN A 3 28.28 -34.55 13.48
CA GLN A 3 27.16 -33.65 13.78
C GLN A 3 27.46 -32.63 14.89
N TYR A 4 28.37 -32.94 15.82
CA TYR A 4 28.67 -32.08 16.98
C TYR A 4 29.92 -31.21 16.79
N ILE A 5 30.63 -31.37 15.66
CA ILE A 5 31.87 -30.64 15.38
C ILE A 5 31.60 -29.14 15.21
N PRO A 6 30.58 -28.69 14.44
CA PRO A 6 30.25 -27.26 14.35
C PRO A 6 29.85 -26.67 15.71
N ASP A 7 28.99 -27.36 16.45
CA ASP A 7 28.52 -26.95 17.78
C ASP A 7 29.70 -26.83 18.78
N GLY A 8 30.70 -27.72 18.68
CA GLY A 8 31.92 -27.67 19.48
C GLY A 8 32.82 -26.47 19.16
N LEU A 9 32.85 -26.00 17.91
CA LEU A 9 33.59 -24.80 17.51
C LEU A 9 32.94 -23.51 18.04
N ALA A 10 31.61 -23.44 18.05
CA ALA A 10 30.87 -22.35 18.68
C ALA A 10 31.12 -22.30 20.21
N LEU A 11 31.09 -23.47 20.88
CA LEU A 11 31.42 -23.56 22.30
C LEU A 11 32.87 -23.16 22.60
N PHE A 12 33.83 -23.54 21.73
CA PHE A 12 35.21 -23.10 21.87
C PHE A 12 35.35 -21.57 21.85
N ARG A 13 34.62 -20.87 20.98
CA ARG A 13 34.59 -19.39 20.98
C ARG A 13 34.04 -18.82 22.30
N ILE A 14 32.96 -19.41 22.81
CA ILE A 14 32.34 -18.98 24.08
C ILE A 14 33.32 -19.15 25.25
N PHE A 15 34.01 -20.29 25.34
CA PHE A 15 34.94 -20.56 26.43
C PHE A 15 36.29 -19.85 26.28
N SER A 16 36.76 -19.59 25.06
CA SER A 16 37.99 -18.83 24.84
C SER A 16 37.83 -17.34 25.17
N ALA A 17 36.61 -16.79 25.09
CA ALA A 17 36.36 -15.37 25.34
C ALA A 17 36.77 -14.89 26.76
N PRO A 18 36.36 -15.54 27.87
CA PRO A 18 36.87 -15.21 29.21
C PRO A 18 38.38 -15.39 29.37
N VAL A 19 38.96 -16.39 28.70
CA VAL A 19 40.41 -16.65 28.75
C VAL A 19 41.18 -15.52 28.07
N ILE A 20 40.72 -15.06 26.91
CA ILE A 20 41.33 -13.92 26.20
C ILE A 20 41.20 -12.66 27.04
N LEU A 21 40.03 -12.40 27.64
CA LEU A 21 39.86 -11.27 28.56
C LEU A 21 40.87 -11.34 29.71
N TYR A 22 41.00 -12.48 30.37
CA TYR A 22 41.98 -12.67 31.45
C TYR A 22 43.42 -12.41 30.98
N LEU A 23 43.80 -12.89 29.81
CA LEU A 23 45.14 -12.66 29.24
C LEU A 23 45.39 -11.19 28.90
N LEU A 24 44.37 -10.49 28.38
CA LEU A 24 44.45 -9.04 28.14
C LEU A 24 44.66 -8.27 29.44
N LEU A 25 43.94 -8.65 30.51
CA LEU A 25 44.05 -8.02 31.82
C LEU A 25 45.39 -8.34 32.51
N LEU A 26 45.93 -9.55 32.31
CA LEU A 26 47.24 -9.95 32.84
C LEU A 26 48.40 -9.18 32.20
N ASP A 27 48.33 -8.97 30.88
CA ASP A 27 49.34 -8.19 30.18
C ASP A 27 49.27 -6.72 30.60
N GLY A 28 48.05 -6.17 30.69
CA GLY A 28 47.77 -4.85 31.26
C GLY A 28 48.41 -3.68 30.51
N SER A 29 49.03 -3.92 29.35
CA SER A 29 49.76 -2.92 28.59
C SER A 29 48.84 -2.09 27.71
N SER A 30 48.94 -0.76 27.83
CA SER A 30 48.26 0.17 26.92
C SER A 30 48.92 0.25 25.54
N GLU A 31 50.19 -0.16 25.43
CA GLU A 31 51.00 -0.12 24.21
C GLU A 31 51.81 -1.42 24.04
N GLY A 32 52.16 -1.78 22.82
CA GLY A 32 52.96 -2.95 22.47
C GLY A 32 52.17 -4.15 21.91
N LEU A 33 52.90 -5.12 21.38
CA LEU A 33 52.33 -6.30 20.72
C LEU A 33 51.83 -7.34 21.75
N MET A 34 50.52 -7.62 21.74
CA MET A 34 49.90 -8.65 22.59
C MET A 34 49.83 -10.00 21.88
N LEU A 35 50.98 -10.65 21.68
CA LEU A 35 51.10 -11.81 20.80
C LEU A 35 50.25 -13.02 21.23
N ILE A 36 50.27 -13.38 22.51
CA ILE A 36 49.56 -14.56 23.04
C ILE A 36 48.04 -14.44 22.89
N PRO A 37 47.37 -13.38 23.40
CA PRO A 37 45.93 -13.23 23.21
C PRO A 37 45.57 -13.00 21.74
N ALA A 38 46.44 -12.39 20.93
CA ALA A 38 46.23 -12.25 19.48
C ALA A 38 46.16 -13.59 18.75
N ILE A 39 47.07 -14.52 19.03
CA ILE A 39 47.08 -15.85 18.42
C ILE A 39 45.81 -16.61 18.79
N ILE A 40 45.43 -16.59 20.07
CA ILE A 40 44.23 -17.29 20.55
C ILE A 40 42.97 -16.68 19.95
N ALA A 41 42.87 -15.35 19.91
CA ALA A 41 41.74 -14.65 19.30
C ALA A 41 41.66 -14.91 17.79
N PHE A 42 42.79 -14.97 17.08
CA PHE A 42 42.83 -15.28 15.65
C PHE A 42 42.37 -16.71 15.36
N ILE A 43 42.85 -17.69 16.15
CA ILE A 43 42.40 -19.09 16.04
C ILE A 43 40.89 -19.17 16.29
N ALA A 44 40.39 -18.53 17.36
CA ALA A 44 38.97 -18.49 17.68
C ALA A 44 38.14 -17.82 16.57
N ALA A 45 38.59 -16.70 16.01
CA ALA A 45 37.91 -16.03 14.89
C ALA A 45 37.86 -16.91 13.63
N TRP A 46 38.91 -17.67 13.35
CA TRP A 46 38.92 -18.61 12.21
C TRP A 46 37.95 -19.78 12.40
N THR A 47 37.63 -20.17 13.63
CA THR A 47 36.67 -21.26 13.86
C THR A 47 35.27 -20.97 13.30
N ASP A 48 34.85 -19.69 13.25
CA ASP A 48 33.59 -19.23 12.63
C ASP A 48 33.54 -19.46 11.10
N PHE A 49 34.69 -19.38 10.43
CA PHE A 49 34.71 -19.71 9.01
C PHE A 49 34.52 -21.21 8.77
N PHE A 50 35.06 -22.03 9.67
CA PHE A 50 35.06 -23.48 9.54
C PHE A 50 33.73 -24.10 9.96
N ASP A 51 33.08 -23.66 11.03
CA ASP A 51 31.79 -24.21 11.45
C ASP A 51 30.72 -24.03 10.35
N GLY A 52 30.59 -22.84 9.77
CA GLY A 52 29.62 -22.55 8.72
C GLY A 52 29.95 -23.25 7.39
N ARG A 53 31.22 -23.57 7.12
CA ARG A 53 31.63 -24.36 5.94
C ARG A 53 31.39 -25.86 6.16
N LEU A 54 31.68 -26.37 7.35
CA LEU A 54 31.50 -27.77 7.71
C LEU A 54 30.02 -28.14 7.84
N ALA A 55 29.19 -27.28 8.44
CA ALA A 55 27.75 -27.46 8.51
C ALA A 55 27.12 -27.58 7.10
N ARG A 56 27.52 -26.70 6.17
CA ARG A 56 27.09 -26.74 4.76
C ARG A 56 27.61 -27.95 4.00
N LYS A 57 28.88 -28.34 4.22
CA LYS A 57 29.50 -29.49 3.54
C LYS A 57 28.91 -30.82 4.00
N TRP A 58 28.49 -30.91 5.26
CA TRP A 58 27.94 -32.14 5.84
C TRP A 58 26.41 -32.16 5.92
N ASN A 59 25.74 -31.10 5.47
CA ASN A 59 24.29 -30.92 5.50
C ASN A 59 23.68 -31.18 6.89
N VAL A 60 24.40 -30.77 7.93
CA VAL A 60 23.99 -30.94 9.33
C VAL A 60 23.50 -29.59 9.84
N THR A 61 22.26 -29.55 10.33
CA THR A 61 21.70 -28.40 11.04
C THR A 61 21.13 -28.88 12.38
N SER A 62 21.62 -28.32 13.49
CA SER A 62 21.09 -28.59 14.84
C SER A 62 20.44 -27.31 15.39
N LYS A 63 19.29 -27.43 16.07
CA LYS A 63 18.62 -26.26 16.68
C LYS A 63 19.52 -25.59 17.73
N MET A 64 20.26 -26.40 18.47
CA MET A 64 21.22 -25.93 19.48
C MET A 64 22.40 -25.21 18.84
N GLY A 65 23.01 -25.77 17.79
CA GLY A 65 24.12 -25.17 17.06
C GLY A 65 23.75 -23.83 16.43
N ALA A 66 22.59 -23.76 15.79
CA ALA A 66 22.08 -22.50 15.24
C ALA A 66 21.89 -21.42 16.33
N PHE A 67 21.42 -21.80 17.51
CA PHE A 67 21.32 -20.88 18.65
C PHE A 67 22.69 -20.45 19.18
N LEU A 68 23.61 -21.41 19.38
CA LEU A 68 24.97 -21.16 19.86
C LEU A 68 25.74 -20.24 18.90
N ASP A 69 25.64 -20.45 17.58
CA ASP A 69 26.27 -19.60 16.57
C ASP A 69 25.81 -18.13 16.68
N THR A 70 24.53 -17.89 16.97
CA THR A 70 24.01 -16.51 17.10
C THR A 70 24.50 -15.76 18.35
N ILE A 71 25.05 -16.48 19.32
CA ILE A 71 25.47 -15.95 20.62
C ILE A 71 27.00 -15.94 20.75
N ALA A 72 27.67 -16.96 20.22
CA ALA A 72 29.11 -17.16 20.36
C ALA A 72 29.91 -15.94 19.90
N ASP A 73 29.61 -15.40 18.71
CA ASP A 73 30.27 -14.22 18.18
C ASP A 73 30.09 -12.98 19.06
N LYS A 74 28.88 -12.77 19.58
CA LYS A 74 28.56 -11.59 20.38
C LYS A 74 29.27 -11.63 21.71
N ILE A 75 29.28 -12.79 22.37
CA ILE A 75 30.03 -13.00 23.62
C ILE A 75 31.52 -12.79 23.35
N PHE A 76 32.06 -13.44 22.31
CA PHE A 76 33.47 -13.34 21.96
C PHE A 76 33.93 -11.90 21.75
N ILE A 77 33.25 -11.15 20.89
CA ILE A 77 33.59 -9.76 20.59
C ILE A 77 33.40 -8.88 21.83
N THR A 78 32.31 -9.07 22.59
CA THR A 78 32.01 -8.25 23.78
C THR A 78 33.11 -8.38 24.83
N PHE A 79 33.56 -9.59 25.14
CA PHE A 79 34.61 -9.83 26.14
C PHE A 79 35.94 -9.19 25.72
N ILE A 80 36.32 -9.31 24.45
CA ILE A 80 37.56 -8.73 23.93
C ILE A 80 37.54 -7.20 24.00
N PHE A 81 36.45 -6.56 23.56
CA PHE A 81 36.34 -5.09 23.58
C PHE A 81 36.23 -4.52 25.00
N ILE A 82 35.58 -5.23 25.93
CA ILE A 82 35.63 -4.86 27.36
C ILE A 82 37.07 -4.90 27.86
N GLY A 83 37.83 -5.95 27.50
CA GLY A 83 39.24 -6.06 27.82
C GLY A 83 40.05 -4.88 27.27
N PHE A 84 39.90 -4.56 25.99
CA PHE A 84 40.57 -3.43 25.35
C PHE A 84 40.26 -2.08 25.98
N THR A 85 39.02 -1.87 26.41
CA THR A 85 38.65 -0.64 27.12
C THR A 85 39.27 -0.56 28.51
N TYR A 86 39.39 -1.69 29.21
CA TYR A 86 40.01 -1.70 30.53
C TYR A 86 41.51 -1.37 30.50
N ILE A 87 42.21 -1.81 29.45
CA ILE A 87 43.65 -1.52 29.24
C ILE A 87 43.90 -0.21 28.47
N ASP A 88 42.87 0.65 28.36
CA ASP A 88 42.93 1.94 27.65
C ASP A 88 43.33 1.90 26.16
N ARG A 89 43.20 0.75 25.49
CA ARG A 89 43.47 0.62 24.04
C ARG A 89 42.30 1.02 23.15
N VAL A 90 41.07 0.98 23.68
CA VAL A 90 39.85 1.35 22.95
C VAL A 90 38.96 2.20 23.84
N SER A 91 38.51 3.35 23.33
CA SER A 91 37.61 4.25 24.06
C SER A 91 36.33 3.54 24.54
N ILE A 92 35.94 3.82 25.78
CA ILE A 92 34.70 3.29 26.37
C ILE A 92 33.45 3.57 25.53
N TRP A 93 33.42 4.69 24.80
CA TRP A 93 32.31 5.03 23.91
C TRP A 93 32.17 4.04 22.75
N ILE A 94 33.30 3.57 22.21
CA ILE A 94 33.31 2.60 21.11
C ILE A 94 32.75 1.25 21.59
N THR A 95 33.23 0.77 22.74
CA THR A 95 32.77 -0.49 23.35
C THR A 95 31.29 -0.42 23.74
N THR A 96 30.84 0.70 24.32
CA THR A 96 29.43 0.92 24.68
C THR A 96 28.52 0.88 23.45
N LEU A 97 28.88 1.61 22.38
CA LEU A 97 28.13 1.63 21.13
C LEU A 97 28.08 0.24 20.47
N LEU A 98 29.18 -0.51 20.51
CA LEU A 98 29.24 -1.86 19.97
C LEU A 98 28.27 -2.79 20.69
N ILE A 99 28.29 -2.80 22.03
CA ILE A 99 27.42 -3.65 22.84
C ILE A 99 25.95 -3.26 22.68
N ALA A 100 25.62 -1.98 22.87
CA ALA A 100 24.24 -1.49 22.79
C ALA A 100 23.59 -1.84 21.43
N ARG A 101 24.37 -1.70 20.35
CA ARG A 101 23.96 -2.08 18.99
C ARG A 101 23.63 -3.57 18.86
N GLU A 102 24.45 -4.48 19.39
CA GLU A 102 24.21 -5.92 19.26
C GLU A 102 22.92 -6.35 19.98
N PHE A 103 22.58 -5.71 21.11
CA PHE A 103 21.30 -5.90 21.79
C PHE A 103 20.12 -5.42 20.94
N VAL A 104 20.17 -4.19 20.41
CA VAL A 104 19.11 -3.62 19.55
C VAL A 104 18.85 -4.50 18.33
N ILE A 105 19.91 -4.94 17.64
CA ILE A 105 19.82 -5.82 16.46
C ILE A 105 19.14 -7.15 16.81
N THR A 106 19.53 -7.75 17.93
CA THR A 106 18.99 -9.03 18.36
C THR A 106 17.51 -8.89 18.74
N GLY A 107 17.14 -7.81 19.44
CA GLY A 107 15.75 -7.51 19.78
C GLY A 107 14.87 -7.31 18.54
N LEU A 108 15.29 -6.49 17.58
CA LEU A 108 14.54 -6.23 16.35
C LEU A 108 14.37 -7.48 15.48
N ARG A 109 15.40 -8.31 15.34
CA ARG A 109 15.26 -9.61 14.64
C ARG A 109 14.33 -10.56 15.37
N GLY A 110 14.33 -10.54 16.71
CA GLY A 110 13.40 -11.31 17.52
C GLY A 110 11.95 -10.89 17.29
N LEU A 111 11.68 -9.58 17.28
CA LEU A 111 10.35 -9.03 16.99
C LEU A 111 9.87 -9.40 15.58
N ALA A 112 10.72 -9.22 14.57
CA ALA A 112 10.41 -9.63 13.19
C ALA A 112 10.13 -11.14 13.07
N GLY A 113 10.89 -11.96 13.80
CA GLY A 113 10.70 -13.41 13.86
C GLY A 113 9.35 -13.83 14.44
N ASN A 114 8.84 -13.12 15.46
CA ASN A 114 7.51 -13.37 16.02
C ASN A 114 6.38 -13.12 15.01
N GLU A 115 6.57 -12.19 14.07
CA GLU A 115 5.62 -11.92 12.99
C GLU A 115 5.81 -12.81 11.75
N GLY A 116 6.69 -13.82 11.84
CA GLY A 116 6.97 -14.75 10.75
C GLY A 116 7.85 -14.17 9.65
N ILE A 117 8.46 -13.00 9.86
CA ILE A 117 9.40 -12.38 8.91
C ILE A 117 10.79 -12.98 9.15
N MET A 118 11.22 -13.88 8.26
CA MET A 118 12.58 -14.42 8.28
C MET A 118 13.54 -13.44 7.59
N ILE A 119 14.47 -12.85 8.35
CA ILE A 119 15.52 -11.99 7.80
C ILE A 119 16.71 -12.84 7.36
N PRO A 120 16.96 -13.02 6.06
CA PRO A 120 18.08 -13.84 5.59
C PRO A 120 19.43 -13.16 5.91
N PRO A 121 20.51 -13.93 6.12
CA PRO A 121 21.84 -13.38 6.34
C PRO A 121 22.33 -12.65 5.08
N SER A 122 22.63 -11.35 5.21
CA SER A 122 23.08 -10.52 4.10
C SER A 122 24.58 -10.68 3.82
N LYS A 123 25.00 -10.48 2.55
CA LYS A 123 26.43 -10.45 2.18
C LYS A 123 27.19 -9.36 2.95
N PHE A 124 26.56 -8.21 3.18
CA PHE A 124 27.10 -7.12 4.00
C PHE A 124 27.24 -7.50 5.48
N GLY A 125 26.36 -8.34 6.02
CA GLY A 125 26.48 -8.88 7.37
C GLY A 125 27.74 -9.74 7.56
N LYS A 126 28.10 -10.54 6.55
CA LYS A 126 29.34 -11.34 6.58
C LYS A 126 30.60 -10.48 6.44
N ALA A 127 30.58 -9.50 5.52
CA ALA A 127 31.69 -8.56 5.37
C ALA A 127 31.96 -7.78 6.67
N LYS A 128 30.91 -7.37 7.38
CA LYS A 128 31.02 -6.74 8.71
C LYS A 128 31.76 -7.63 9.72
N ALA A 129 31.35 -8.90 9.85
CA ALA A 129 31.98 -9.82 10.81
C ALA A 129 33.49 -9.97 10.52
N SER A 130 33.86 -10.11 9.25
CA SER A 130 35.27 -10.16 8.85
C SER A 130 36.02 -8.89 9.21
N LEU A 131 35.46 -7.70 8.95
CA LEU A 131 36.08 -6.42 9.33
C LEU A 131 36.28 -6.29 10.85
N GLN A 132 35.35 -6.81 11.66
CA GLN A 132 35.48 -6.78 13.13
C GLN A 132 36.61 -7.69 13.63
N PHE A 133 36.79 -8.87 13.04
CA PHE A 133 37.91 -9.75 13.41
C PHE A 133 39.26 -9.15 13.04
N TRP A 134 39.35 -8.51 11.87
CA TRP A 134 40.54 -7.75 11.50
C TRP A 134 40.82 -6.59 12.46
N ALA A 135 39.78 -5.86 12.88
CA ALA A 135 39.93 -4.78 13.85
C ALA A 135 40.50 -5.28 15.18
N ILE A 136 40.02 -6.41 15.72
CA ILE A 136 40.59 -7.04 16.93
C ILE A 136 42.08 -7.33 16.74
N GLY A 137 42.47 -7.91 15.60
CA GLY A 137 43.88 -8.18 15.29
C GLY A 137 44.73 -6.91 15.24
N PHE A 138 44.23 -5.84 14.61
CA PHE A 138 44.94 -4.57 14.54
C PHE A 138 45.11 -3.90 15.91
N VAL A 139 44.10 -3.95 16.78
CA VAL A 139 44.19 -3.41 18.16
C VAL A 139 45.25 -4.18 18.97
N MET A 140 45.31 -5.50 18.84
CA MET A 140 46.30 -6.33 19.55
C MET A 140 47.72 -6.18 19.03
N MET A 141 47.88 -5.82 17.75
CA MET A 141 49.19 -5.59 17.12
C MET A 141 49.78 -4.21 17.42
N ASP A 142 48.98 -3.30 17.96
CA ASP A 142 49.39 -1.92 18.28
C ASP A 142 50.11 -1.21 17.13
N PHE A 143 49.45 -1.15 15.96
CA PHE A 143 50.00 -0.45 14.81
C PHE A 143 50.10 1.07 15.12
N SER A 144 51.33 1.58 15.21
CA SER A 144 51.67 2.95 15.62
C SER A 144 51.25 4.08 14.66
N LEU A 145 50.41 3.80 13.67
CA LEU A 145 49.89 4.80 12.75
C LEU A 145 48.64 5.45 13.35
N SER A 146 48.74 6.75 13.64
CA SER A 146 47.60 7.60 14.02
C SER A 146 47.32 8.64 12.94
N ILE A 147 46.05 8.91 12.70
CA ILE A 147 45.56 9.98 11.82
C ILE A 147 44.62 10.84 12.66
N LEU A 148 44.91 12.16 12.75
CA LEU A 148 44.05 13.11 13.47
C LEU A 148 43.71 12.66 14.92
N SER A 149 44.71 12.22 15.67
CA SER A 149 44.58 11.78 17.07
C SER A 149 43.78 10.50 17.31
N PHE A 150 43.37 9.79 16.26
CA PHE A 150 42.79 8.45 16.33
C PHE A 150 43.80 7.42 15.80
N SER A 151 43.91 6.26 16.45
CA SER A 151 44.68 5.15 15.88
C SER A 151 43.99 4.64 14.60
N ILE A 152 44.75 4.03 13.68
CA ILE A 152 44.14 3.33 12.52
C ILE A 152 43.11 2.29 13.01
N ALA A 153 43.35 1.65 14.15
CA ALA A 153 42.43 0.70 14.75
C ALA A 153 41.09 1.36 15.12
N ASP A 154 41.12 2.54 15.74
CA ASP A 154 39.91 3.33 16.05
C ASP A 154 39.14 3.71 14.78
N LEU A 155 39.85 4.13 13.73
CA LEU A 155 39.25 4.51 12.45
C LEU A 155 38.60 3.31 11.74
N PHE A 156 39.21 2.13 11.79
CA PHE A 156 38.62 0.90 11.26
C PHE A 156 37.38 0.49 12.06
N VAL A 157 37.41 0.61 13.38
CA VAL A 157 36.25 0.30 14.23
C VAL A 157 35.12 1.30 13.95
N LEU A 158 35.41 2.59 13.83
CA LEU A 158 34.45 3.63 13.50
C LEU A 158 33.88 3.47 12.09
N HIS A 159 34.68 3.12 11.09
CA HIS A 159 34.19 2.84 9.74
C HIS A 159 33.32 1.59 9.68
N ALA A 160 33.70 0.53 10.38
CA ALA A 160 32.89 -0.69 10.52
C ALA A 160 31.57 -0.43 11.26
N LEU A 161 31.56 0.51 12.20
CA LEU A 161 30.34 0.98 12.88
C LEU A 161 29.47 1.83 11.94
N ASN A 162 30.03 2.81 11.22
CA ASN A 162 29.29 3.76 10.39
C ASN A 162 28.64 3.13 9.15
N ILE A 163 29.40 2.39 8.33
CA ILE A 163 28.86 1.72 7.12
C ILE A 163 27.70 0.79 7.50
N PHE A 164 27.81 0.17 8.67
CA PHE A 164 26.77 -0.70 9.17
C PHE A 164 25.59 0.06 9.78
N LEU A 165 25.82 1.15 10.52
CA LEU A 165 24.75 1.96 11.10
C LEU A 165 23.81 2.46 10.00
N TYR A 166 24.36 2.94 8.88
CA TYR A 166 23.58 3.35 7.71
C TYR A 166 22.80 2.19 7.10
N PHE A 167 23.45 1.05 6.84
CA PHE A 167 22.76 -0.13 6.32
C PHE A 167 21.64 -0.61 7.25
N TRP A 168 21.84 -0.53 8.57
CA TRP A 168 20.89 -1.01 9.55
C TRP A 168 19.78 -0.04 9.89
N ILE A 169 20.00 1.28 9.83
CA ILE A 169 18.92 2.26 9.89
C ILE A 169 17.96 2.01 8.72
N SER A 170 18.49 1.80 7.51
CA SER A 170 17.68 1.48 6.33
C SER A 170 16.92 0.16 6.46
N VAL A 171 17.57 -0.90 6.98
CA VAL A 171 16.93 -2.20 7.20
C VAL A 171 15.94 -2.18 8.36
N SER A 172 16.20 -1.44 9.44
CA SER A 172 15.30 -1.29 10.58
C SER A 172 14.09 -0.46 10.23
N PHE A 173 14.28 0.59 9.42
CA PHE A 173 13.18 1.38 8.88
C PHE A 173 12.31 0.52 7.95
N TRP A 174 12.92 -0.24 7.04
CA TRP A 174 12.19 -1.18 6.18
C TRP A 174 11.47 -2.28 6.98
N LEU A 175 12.12 -2.85 8.01
CA LEU A 175 11.51 -3.81 8.92
C LEU A 175 10.37 -3.19 9.72
N PHE A 176 10.54 -1.98 10.23
CA PHE A 176 9.49 -1.28 10.98
C PHE A 176 8.26 -1.02 10.11
N GLU A 177 8.45 -0.61 8.85
CA GLU A 177 7.36 -0.46 7.87
C GLU A 177 6.72 -1.81 7.52
N THR A 178 7.51 -2.87 7.39
CA THR A 178 7.01 -4.22 7.06
C THR A 178 6.25 -4.85 8.23
N ILE A 179 6.74 -4.68 9.45
CA ILE A 179 6.11 -5.11 10.72
C ILE A 179 4.81 -4.33 10.95
N LYS A 180 4.76 -3.06 10.52
CA LYS A 180 3.55 -2.24 10.56
C LYS A 180 2.47 -2.62 9.56
N MET A 181 2.74 -3.49 8.58
CA MET A 181 1.73 -3.85 7.57
C MET A 181 0.60 -4.68 8.17
N LYS A 182 -0.37 -3.98 8.77
CA LYS A 182 -1.56 -4.52 9.45
C LYS A 182 -2.39 -5.44 8.56
N TYR A 183 -2.35 -5.24 7.25
CA TYR A 183 -3.10 -6.01 6.26
C TYR A 183 -2.16 -6.51 5.17
N LYS A 184 -1.74 -7.78 5.22
CA LYS A 184 -0.79 -8.34 4.27
C LYS A 184 -1.50 -8.92 3.04
N ASN A 185 -2.56 -9.69 3.26
CA ASN A 185 -3.31 -10.40 2.24
C ASN A 185 -4.66 -9.71 2.00
N ILE A 186 -4.85 -9.17 0.80
CA ILE A 186 -6.02 -8.33 0.48
C ILE A 186 -6.80 -8.94 -0.68
N PHE A 187 -8.09 -9.15 -0.49
CA PHE A 187 -9.00 -9.54 -1.55
C PHE A 187 -9.71 -8.34 -2.15
N ILE A 188 -9.70 -8.20 -3.48
CA ILE A 188 -10.33 -7.10 -4.20
C ILE A 188 -11.30 -7.61 -5.27
N THR A 189 -12.50 -7.06 -5.28
CA THR A 189 -13.46 -7.22 -6.38
C THR A 189 -13.48 -5.97 -7.25
N GLY A 190 -13.80 -6.11 -8.54
CA GLY A 190 -13.90 -4.95 -9.44
C GLY A 190 -12.55 -4.33 -9.84
N SER A 191 -11.46 -5.09 -9.70
CA SER A 191 -10.07 -4.65 -9.96
C SER A 191 -9.78 -4.25 -11.42
N THR A 192 -10.68 -4.57 -12.36
CA THR A 192 -10.59 -4.17 -13.77
C THR A 192 -11.37 -2.90 -14.10
N GLY A 193 -12.08 -2.34 -13.11
CA GLY A 193 -12.88 -1.13 -13.26
C GLY A 193 -12.07 0.16 -13.14
N VAL A 194 -12.77 1.30 -13.31
CA VAL A 194 -12.17 2.65 -13.24
C VAL A 194 -11.50 2.93 -11.90
N VAL A 195 -12.15 2.54 -10.79
CA VAL A 195 -11.62 2.72 -9.43
C VAL A 195 -10.72 1.55 -9.04
N GLY A 196 -11.11 0.33 -9.39
CA GLY A 196 -10.39 -0.87 -8.95
C GLY A 196 -9.01 -1.06 -9.60
N LYS A 197 -8.80 -0.58 -10.83
CA LYS A 197 -7.50 -0.69 -11.51
C LYS A 197 -6.39 0.14 -10.86
N PRO A 198 -6.56 1.46 -10.60
CA PRO A 198 -5.56 2.25 -9.88
C PRO A 198 -5.42 1.79 -8.43
N LEU A 199 -6.50 1.39 -7.76
CA LEU A 199 -6.42 0.80 -6.42
C LEU A 199 -5.60 -0.49 -6.40
N LEU A 200 -5.81 -1.41 -7.35
CA LEU A 200 -5.01 -2.62 -7.47
C LEU A 200 -3.53 -2.28 -7.64
N LYS A 201 -3.20 -1.32 -8.51
CA LYS A 201 -1.81 -0.87 -8.70
C LYS A 201 -1.22 -0.36 -7.38
N LYS A 202 -1.95 0.50 -6.66
CA LYS A 202 -1.52 1.04 -5.37
C LYS A 202 -1.32 -0.06 -4.32
N LEU A 203 -2.20 -1.07 -4.27
CA LEU A 203 -2.06 -2.20 -3.35
C LEU A 203 -0.78 -3.01 -3.63
N ILE A 204 -0.45 -3.25 -4.90
CA ILE A 204 0.78 -3.97 -5.30
C ILE A 204 2.02 -3.14 -4.96
N GLU A 205 2.00 -1.84 -5.26
CA GLU A 205 3.13 -0.92 -5.01
C GLU A 205 3.44 -0.78 -3.51
N ASN A 206 2.42 -0.90 -2.65
CA ASN A 206 2.59 -0.91 -1.19
C ASN A 206 2.90 -2.31 -0.62
N GLY A 207 3.18 -3.30 -1.48
CA GLY A 207 3.70 -4.60 -1.06
C GLY A 207 2.66 -5.60 -0.54
N HIS A 208 1.37 -5.34 -0.73
CA HIS A 208 0.32 -6.27 -0.33
C HIS A 208 0.25 -7.49 -1.26
N ASN A 209 -0.05 -8.66 -0.69
CA ASN A 209 -0.41 -9.85 -1.45
C ASN A 209 -1.86 -9.71 -1.91
N VAL A 210 -2.07 -9.39 -3.18
CA VAL A 210 -3.41 -9.11 -3.70
C VAL A 210 -4.04 -10.36 -4.33
N TYR A 211 -5.29 -10.62 -3.93
CA TYR A 211 -6.19 -11.63 -4.49
C TYR A 211 -7.29 -10.91 -5.26
N ALA A 212 -7.36 -11.05 -6.58
CA ALA A 212 -8.30 -10.31 -7.41
C ALA A 212 -9.37 -11.21 -8.01
N LEU A 213 -10.65 -10.84 -7.83
CA LEU A 213 -11.76 -11.54 -8.47
C LEU A 213 -11.80 -11.21 -9.97
N SER A 214 -11.76 -12.24 -10.82
CA SER A 214 -11.91 -12.10 -12.27
C SER A 214 -12.89 -13.12 -12.86
N ARG A 215 -13.64 -12.66 -13.86
CA ARG A 215 -14.63 -13.47 -14.60
C ARG A 215 -14.13 -13.95 -15.97
N SER A 216 -13.18 -13.25 -16.59
CA SER A 216 -12.72 -13.56 -17.95
C SER A 216 -11.26 -13.98 -17.96
N GLU A 217 -10.95 -15.03 -18.75
CA GLU A 217 -9.59 -15.58 -18.90
C GLU A 217 -8.57 -14.53 -19.34
N GLU A 218 -8.97 -13.61 -20.22
CA GLU A 218 -8.11 -12.49 -20.65
C GLU A 218 -7.67 -11.62 -19.46
N ASN A 219 -8.61 -11.23 -18.60
CA ASN A 219 -8.29 -10.44 -17.42
C ASN A 219 -7.47 -11.23 -16.40
N LYS A 220 -7.63 -12.56 -16.33
CA LYS A 220 -6.80 -13.41 -15.46
C LYS A 220 -5.33 -13.29 -15.85
N LYS A 221 -5.02 -13.50 -17.14
CA LYS A 221 -3.65 -13.39 -17.66
C LYS A 221 -3.01 -12.02 -17.39
N ILE A 222 -3.80 -10.94 -17.52
CA ILE A 222 -3.33 -9.57 -17.25
C ILE A 222 -3.05 -9.34 -15.76
N LEU A 223 -3.81 -9.98 -14.87
CA LEU A 223 -3.60 -9.86 -13.42
C LEU A 223 -2.41 -10.72 -12.96
N GLU A 224 -2.31 -11.95 -13.46
CA GLU A 224 -1.20 -12.87 -13.17
C GLU A 224 0.15 -12.30 -13.62
N SER A 225 0.21 -11.62 -14.78
CA SER A 225 1.43 -10.97 -15.25
C SER A 225 1.92 -9.83 -14.35
N LYS A 226 1.06 -9.34 -13.44
CA LYS A 226 1.38 -8.34 -12.41
C LYS A 226 1.68 -8.95 -11.04
N GLY A 227 1.78 -10.27 -10.94
CA GLY A 227 2.02 -10.98 -9.68
C GLY A 227 0.79 -11.08 -8.77
N VAL A 228 -0.42 -10.86 -9.31
CA VAL A 228 -1.68 -10.92 -8.55
C VAL A 228 -2.22 -12.34 -8.55
N SER A 229 -2.66 -12.83 -7.39
CA SER A 229 -3.36 -14.12 -7.30
C SER A 229 -4.80 -13.96 -7.79
N VAL A 230 -5.21 -14.74 -8.78
CA VAL A 230 -6.55 -14.57 -9.37
C VAL A 230 -7.55 -15.55 -8.77
N ILE A 231 -8.66 -15.01 -8.29
CA ILE A 231 -9.82 -15.76 -7.83
C ILE A 231 -10.84 -15.80 -8.96
N SER A 232 -11.16 -17.00 -9.43
CA SER A 232 -12.07 -17.19 -10.56
C SER A 232 -13.50 -17.25 -10.06
N GLY A 233 -14.35 -16.32 -10.49
CA GLY A 233 -15.76 -16.35 -10.10
C GLY A 233 -16.50 -15.05 -10.32
N ASN A 234 -17.71 -15.00 -9.78
CA ASN A 234 -18.59 -13.84 -9.82
C ASN A 234 -19.07 -13.53 -8.40
N ILE A 235 -19.37 -12.28 -8.10
CA ILE A 235 -19.92 -11.85 -6.80
C ILE A 235 -21.29 -12.47 -6.51
N LEU A 236 -21.97 -12.98 -7.55
CA LEU A 236 -23.24 -13.71 -7.42
C LEU A 236 -23.07 -15.20 -7.15
N THR A 237 -21.84 -15.73 -7.17
CA THR A 237 -21.58 -17.16 -6.95
C THR A 237 -21.21 -17.45 -5.49
N SER A 238 -21.77 -18.52 -4.92
CA SER A 238 -21.59 -18.89 -3.51
C SER A 238 -20.30 -19.66 -3.19
N ASN A 239 -19.52 -20.08 -4.20
CA ASN A 239 -18.36 -20.96 -4.04
C ASN A 239 -17.00 -20.24 -3.95
N LEU A 240 -16.99 -18.92 -3.70
CA LEU A 240 -15.73 -18.17 -3.62
C LEU A 240 -14.85 -18.64 -2.44
N ILE A 241 -15.47 -19.02 -1.32
CA ILE A 241 -14.77 -19.46 -0.11
C ILE A 241 -13.85 -20.68 -0.36
N ASP A 242 -14.22 -21.57 -1.28
CA ASP A 242 -13.44 -22.78 -1.58
C ASP A 242 -12.04 -22.47 -2.12
N GLN A 243 -11.85 -21.30 -2.72
CA GLN A 243 -10.58 -20.86 -3.29
C GLN A 243 -9.64 -20.24 -2.24
N PHE A 244 -10.10 -20.05 -1.00
CA PHE A 244 -9.32 -19.46 0.09
C PHE A 244 -8.97 -20.44 1.22
N LYS A 245 -9.24 -21.74 1.08
CA LYS A 245 -9.09 -22.75 2.16
C LYS A 245 -7.71 -22.76 2.85
N ASN A 246 -6.65 -22.39 2.15
CA ASN A 246 -5.29 -22.35 2.68
C ASN A 246 -4.68 -20.94 2.72
N THR A 247 -5.53 -19.91 2.62
CA THR A 247 -5.11 -18.52 2.50
C THR A 247 -5.84 -17.67 3.52
N ASN A 248 -5.10 -17.07 4.45
CA ASN A 248 -5.67 -16.08 5.36
C ASN A 248 -5.85 -14.75 4.61
N ILE A 249 -7.04 -14.15 4.64
CA ILE A 249 -7.31 -12.83 4.07
C ILE A 249 -7.53 -11.84 5.21
N ASP A 250 -6.80 -10.74 5.21
CA ASP A 250 -6.85 -9.75 6.29
C ASP A 250 -7.90 -8.67 6.02
N ALA A 251 -8.10 -8.31 4.75
CA ALA A 251 -9.07 -7.29 4.35
C ALA A 251 -9.69 -7.53 2.97
N ILE A 252 -10.90 -6.97 2.77
CA ILE A 252 -11.62 -7.00 1.50
C ILE A 252 -11.89 -5.58 1.00
N PHE A 253 -11.60 -5.34 -0.28
CA PHE A 253 -12.10 -4.20 -1.04
C PHE A 253 -13.24 -4.63 -1.98
N HIS A 254 -14.46 -4.19 -1.67
CA HIS A 254 -15.60 -4.44 -2.54
C HIS A 254 -15.87 -3.24 -3.47
N VAL A 255 -15.13 -3.20 -4.59
CA VAL A 255 -15.24 -2.14 -5.62
C VAL A 255 -16.17 -2.54 -6.77
N ALA A 256 -16.51 -3.84 -6.88
CA ALA A 256 -17.41 -4.31 -7.93
C ALA A 256 -18.79 -3.66 -7.83
N GLY A 257 -19.29 -3.19 -8.97
CA GLY A 257 -20.63 -2.65 -9.09
C GLY A 257 -20.96 -2.34 -10.54
N VAL A 258 -22.26 -2.29 -10.84
CA VAL A 258 -22.76 -1.98 -12.17
C VAL A 258 -23.37 -0.58 -12.13
N ASN A 259 -22.96 0.27 -13.08
CA ASN A 259 -23.57 1.57 -13.32
C ASN A 259 -24.01 1.62 -14.78
N LYS A 260 -25.32 1.47 -15.01
CA LYS A 260 -25.91 1.53 -16.34
C LYS A 260 -27.20 2.33 -16.31
N MET A 261 -27.12 3.56 -16.82
CA MET A 261 -28.28 4.44 -16.97
C MET A 261 -29.08 4.08 -18.23
N CYS A 262 -30.39 4.38 -18.24
CA CYS A 262 -31.29 4.09 -19.35
C CYS A 262 -31.40 2.59 -19.71
N SER A 263 -31.02 1.66 -18.81
CA SER A 263 -31.02 0.22 -19.09
C SER A 263 -32.44 -0.34 -19.29
N LYS A 264 -32.65 -1.16 -20.32
CA LYS A 264 -33.94 -1.86 -20.58
C LYS A 264 -34.27 -2.88 -19.51
N ASN A 265 -33.26 -3.61 -19.07
CA ASN A 265 -33.37 -4.52 -17.94
C ASN A 265 -32.35 -4.10 -16.88
N PRO A 266 -32.77 -3.41 -15.80
CA PRO A 266 -31.88 -3.04 -14.72
C PRO A 266 -31.66 -4.19 -13.71
N GLN A 267 -32.35 -5.33 -13.82
CA GLN A 267 -32.33 -6.38 -12.80
C GLN A 267 -30.91 -6.83 -12.45
N TYR A 268 -30.08 -7.13 -13.46
CA TYR A 268 -28.68 -7.52 -13.24
C TYR A 268 -27.88 -6.47 -12.45
N MET A 269 -28.19 -5.17 -12.60
CA MET A 269 -27.54 -4.11 -11.81
C MET A 269 -27.99 -4.15 -10.35
N PHE A 270 -29.28 -4.43 -10.09
CA PHE A 270 -29.79 -4.62 -8.73
C PHE A 270 -29.18 -5.87 -8.10
N ASP A 271 -29.20 -7.02 -8.79
CA ASP A 271 -28.61 -8.27 -8.30
C ASP A 271 -27.11 -8.06 -7.99
N ALA A 272 -26.35 -7.48 -8.92
CA ALA A 272 -24.92 -7.27 -8.75
C ALA A 272 -24.59 -6.28 -7.62
N ASN A 273 -25.36 -5.21 -7.46
CA ASN A 273 -25.10 -4.21 -6.44
C ASN A 273 -25.62 -4.63 -5.06
N ILE A 274 -26.75 -5.33 -4.96
CA ILE A 274 -27.38 -5.70 -3.68
C ILE A 274 -26.93 -7.10 -3.26
N ASP A 275 -27.33 -8.13 -4.02
CA ASP A 275 -27.04 -9.53 -3.66
C ASP A 275 -25.54 -9.83 -3.79
N GLY A 276 -24.87 -9.23 -4.77
CA GLY A 276 -23.42 -9.27 -4.88
C GLY A 276 -22.72 -8.70 -3.65
N THR A 277 -23.22 -7.60 -3.09
CA THR A 277 -22.68 -7.05 -1.82
C THR A 277 -22.96 -7.97 -0.64
N LYS A 278 -24.16 -8.52 -0.50
CA LYS A 278 -24.49 -9.51 0.55
C LYS A 278 -23.54 -10.71 0.53
N ASN A 279 -23.30 -11.27 -0.64
CA ASN A 279 -22.44 -12.43 -0.81
C ASN A 279 -20.99 -12.14 -0.38
N ILE A 280 -20.47 -10.96 -0.71
CA ILE A 280 -19.09 -10.59 -0.35
C ILE A 280 -18.98 -10.22 1.13
N LEU A 281 -20.02 -9.64 1.74
CA LEU A 281 -20.09 -9.45 3.20
C LEU A 281 -20.11 -10.80 3.94
N ASN A 282 -20.92 -11.75 3.47
CA ASN A 282 -20.94 -13.12 4.00
C ASN A 282 -19.57 -13.80 3.87
N LEU A 283 -18.92 -13.66 2.71
CA LEU A 283 -17.56 -14.16 2.49
C LEU A 283 -16.57 -13.55 3.49
N GLY A 284 -16.69 -12.25 3.80
CA GLY A 284 -15.88 -11.59 4.82
C GLY A 284 -16.03 -12.23 6.21
N ASN A 285 -17.27 -12.57 6.60
CA ASN A 285 -17.54 -13.26 7.86
C ASN A 285 -16.95 -14.68 7.86
N GLN A 286 -17.08 -15.42 6.75
CA GLN A 286 -16.54 -16.77 6.61
C GLN A 286 -15.01 -16.80 6.65
N LEU A 287 -14.35 -15.79 6.08
CA LEU A 287 -12.90 -15.67 6.07
C LEU A 287 -12.31 -15.15 7.39
N GLY A 288 -13.13 -14.58 8.28
CA GLY A 288 -12.65 -13.99 9.53
C GLY A 288 -11.74 -12.78 9.32
N ILE A 289 -12.02 -11.97 8.29
CA ILE A 289 -11.19 -10.79 7.96
C ILE A 289 -11.24 -9.76 9.09
N SER A 290 -10.27 -8.84 9.12
CA SER A 290 -10.28 -7.73 10.08
C SER A 290 -10.98 -6.49 9.55
N ARG A 291 -10.93 -6.22 8.24
CA ARG A 291 -11.46 -4.97 7.66
C ARG A 291 -12.11 -5.16 6.29
N PHE A 292 -13.21 -4.44 6.06
CA PHE A 292 -13.96 -4.42 4.82
C PHE A 292 -14.16 -2.97 4.34
N VAL A 293 -13.59 -2.64 3.19
CA VAL A 293 -13.77 -1.35 2.53
C VAL A 293 -14.76 -1.50 1.37
N TYR A 294 -15.93 -0.89 1.53
CA TYR A 294 -17.05 -0.96 0.60
C TYR A 294 -17.08 0.26 -0.33
N THR A 295 -17.15 0.07 -1.64
CA THR A 295 -17.35 1.17 -2.60
C THR A 295 -18.83 1.35 -2.93
N SER A 296 -19.44 2.29 -2.21
CA SER A 296 -20.75 2.85 -2.50
C SER A 296 -20.65 3.97 -3.54
N SER A 297 -21.48 5.02 -3.44
CA SER A 297 -21.42 6.23 -4.25
C SER A 297 -22.08 7.39 -3.52
N ALA A 298 -21.61 8.62 -3.76
CA ALA A 298 -22.20 9.82 -3.19
C ALA A 298 -23.68 10.00 -3.56
N VAL A 299 -24.15 9.41 -4.67
CA VAL A 299 -25.57 9.47 -5.07
C VAL A 299 -26.50 8.85 -4.04
N THR A 300 -26.01 7.96 -3.17
CA THR A 300 -26.79 7.35 -2.09
C THR A 300 -27.17 8.34 -0.98
N LEU A 301 -26.53 9.50 -0.91
CA LEU A 301 -26.92 10.55 0.03
C LEU A 301 -28.29 11.12 -0.31
N GLY A 302 -28.61 11.15 -1.62
CA GLY A 302 -29.90 11.58 -2.13
C GLY A 302 -30.26 13.01 -1.76
N GLU A 303 -29.34 13.95 -1.96
CA GLU A 303 -29.48 15.36 -1.60
C GLU A 303 -30.59 16.07 -2.40
N ASP A 304 -31.24 17.04 -1.75
CA ASP A 304 -32.26 17.90 -2.37
C ASP A 304 -31.66 18.83 -3.42
N LEU A 305 -32.50 19.24 -4.38
CA LEU A 305 -32.06 20.10 -5.48
C LEU A 305 -31.45 21.40 -4.96
N GLY A 306 -30.17 21.64 -5.28
CA GLY A 306 -29.45 22.85 -4.90
C GLY A 306 -28.83 22.81 -3.50
N SER A 307 -29.10 21.78 -2.71
CA SER A 307 -28.41 21.52 -1.45
C SER A 307 -27.03 20.87 -1.69
N ILE A 308 -26.21 20.83 -0.65
CA ILE A 308 -24.91 20.15 -0.65
C ILE A 308 -25.06 18.89 0.19
N GLY A 309 -24.82 17.72 -0.41
CA GLY A 309 -24.84 16.44 0.28
C GLY A 309 -23.56 16.18 1.06
N ASN A 310 -23.68 15.67 2.29
CA ASN A 310 -22.58 15.15 3.10
C ASN A 310 -23.03 13.90 3.86
N GLU A 311 -22.15 13.32 4.67
CA GLU A 311 -22.42 12.08 5.40
C GLU A 311 -23.55 12.18 6.43
N SER A 312 -23.98 13.38 6.80
CA SER A 312 -25.10 13.63 7.72
C SER A 312 -26.42 13.91 6.98
N SER A 313 -26.38 14.00 5.65
CA SER A 313 -27.58 14.28 4.85
C SER A 313 -28.59 13.14 4.97
N THR A 314 -29.86 13.54 5.10
CA THR A 314 -31.01 12.64 5.00
C THR A 314 -31.40 12.50 3.53
N HIS A 315 -31.61 11.27 3.07
CA HIS A 315 -32.04 11.01 1.70
C HIS A 315 -33.42 11.61 1.44
N ARG A 316 -33.59 12.32 0.32
CA ARG A 316 -34.81 13.04 -0.11
C ARG A 316 -36.08 12.19 -0.32
N GLY A 317 -36.07 10.91 0.03
CA GLY A 317 -37.23 10.01 -0.06
C GLY A 317 -37.59 9.46 -1.47
N TYR A 318 -36.99 9.94 -2.55
CA TYR A 318 -37.21 9.41 -3.92
C TYR A 318 -35.91 9.31 -4.72
N TYR A 319 -35.86 8.46 -5.75
CA TYR A 319 -34.67 8.24 -6.58
C TYR A 319 -34.76 8.96 -7.94
N LEU A 320 -33.68 9.60 -8.37
CA LEU A 320 -33.56 10.20 -9.70
C LEU A 320 -33.29 9.14 -10.76
N SER A 321 -32.58 8.07 -10.37
CA SER A 321 -32.16 6.97 -11.25
C SER A 321 -32.31 5.60 -10.61
N LYS A 322 -32.40 4.57 -11.45
CA LYS A 322 -32.34 3.16 -11.03
C LYS A 322 -30.96 2.80 -10.50
N TYR A 323 -29.91 3.45 -11.01
CA TYR A 323 -28.57 3.30 -10.46
C TYR A 323 -28.49 3.77 -9.00
N GLU A 324 -28.99 4.97 -8.73
CA GLU A 324 -29.07 5.52 -7.37
C GLU A 324 -29.89 4.61 -6.44
N GLU A 325 -31.08 4.18 -6.88
CA GLU A 325 -31.90 3.23 -6.13
C GLU A 325 -31.12 1.95 -5.79
N SER A 326 -30.45 1.35 -6.79
CA SER A 326 -29.67 0.12 -6.58
C SER A 326 -28.51 0.30 -5.59
N LYS A 327 -27.82 1.45 -5.63
CA LYS A 327 -26.70 1.75 -4.74
C LYS A 327 -27.16 2.14 -3.34
N PHE A 328 -28.28 2.85 -3.21
CA PHE A 328 -28.87 3.19 -1.92
C PHE A 328 -29.32 1.94 -1.18
N LEU A 329 -30.04 1.04 -1.86
CA LEU A 329 -30.49 -0.22 -1.26
C LEU A 329 -29.30 -1.12 -0.88
N ALA A 330 -28.27 -1.19 -1.72
CA ALA A 330 -27.05 -1.95 -1.42
C ALA A 330 -26.29 -1.39 -0.21
N GLU A 331 -26.13 -0.06 -0.11
CA GLU A 331 -25.48 0.57 1.03
C GLU A 331 -26.28 0.35 2.32
N LYS A 332 -27.60 0.55 2.28
CA LYS A 332 -28.49 0.33 3.42
C LYS A 332 -28.37 -1.11 3.92
N GLU A 333 -28.38 -2.08 3.00
CA GLU A 333 -28.17 -3.48 3.33
C GLU A 333 -26.78 -3.70 3.95
N ALA A 334 -25.73 -3.14 3.35
CA ALA A 334 -24.38 -3.30 3.85
C ALA A 334 -24.24 -2.76 5.29
N PHE A 335 -24.82 -1.60 5.61
CA PHE A 335 -24.82 -1.08 6.98
C PHE A 335 -25.58 -1.98 7.96
N ASN A 336 -26.74 -2.51 7.57
CA ASN A 336 -27.58 -3.35 8.43
C ASN A 336 -27.12 -4.81 8.57
N TYR A 337 -26.22 -5.27 7.69
CA TYR A 337 -25.71 -6.64 7.72
C TYR A 337 -24.94 -6.93 9.02
N GLU A 338 -25.07 -8.14 9.57
CA GLU A 338 -24.30 -8.58 10.75
C GLU A 338 -22.85 -8.89 10.35
N LYS A 339 -21.88 -8.21 10.99
CA LYS A 339 -20.46 -8.26 10.60
C LYS A 339 -19.60 -8.58 11.82
N ASN A 340 -18.64 -9.49 11.63
CA ASN A 340 -17.61 -9.81 12.62
C ASN A 340 -16.30 -9.03 12.40
N PHE A 341 -16.33 -8.02 11.52
CA PHE A 341 -15.18 -7.25 11.06
C PHE A 341 -15.49 -5.76 11.02
N GLU A 342 -14.46 -4.92 10.93
CA GLU A 342 -14.64 -3.49 10.75
C GLU A 342 -15.12 -3.17 9.34
N PHE A 343 -16.18 -2.36 9.22
CA PHE A 343 -16.77 -1.97 7.95
C PHE A 343 -16.59 -0.48 7.70
N VAL A 344 -16.14 -0.11 6.51
CA VAL A 344 -15.95 1.28 6.09
C VAL A 344 -16.59 1.48 4.73
N SER A 345 -17.53 2.42 4.61
CA SER A 345 -18.15 2.78 3.33
C SER A 345 -17.46 3.98 2.71
N ILE A 346 -17.08 3.85 1.45
CA ILE A 346 -16.52 4.92 0.63
C ILE A 346 -17.54 5.30 -0.43
N ASN A 347 -17.84 6.60 -0.51
CA ASN A 347 -18.90 7.16 -1.32
C ASN A 347 -18.31 8.18 -2.32
N PRO A 348 -17.68 7.73 -3.41
CA PRO A 348 -17.12 8.64 -4.39
C PRO A 348 -18.21 9.43 -5.12
N SER A 349 -17.91 10.70 -5.40
CA SER A 349 -18.64 11.48 -6.38
C SER A 349 -18.28 11.04 -7.82
N SER A 350 -18.43 11.92 -8.82
CA SER A 350 -18.13 11.57 -10.21
C SER A 350 -16.63 11.38 -10.42
N VAL A 351 -16.16 10.13 -10.42
CA VAL A 351 -14.73 9.79 -10.59
C VAL A 351 -14.24 10.16 -11.99
N GLN A 352 -13.37 11.16 -12.12
CA GLN A 352 -12.78 11.62 -13.38
C GLN A 352 -11.25 11.70 -13.27
N GLY A 353 -10.54 11.67 -14.40
CA GLY A 353 -9.09 11.87 -14.44
C GLY A 353 -8.40 10.96 -15.45
N PRO A 354 -7.05 10.98 -15.49
CA PRO A 354 -6.25 10.14 -16.36
C PRO A 354 -6.58 8.65 -16.25
N GLY A 355 -6.62 7.96 -17.40
CA GLY A 355 -6.93 6.54 -17.50
C GLY A 355 -8.42 6.22 -17.71
N ARG A 356 -9.30 7.22 -17.74
CA ARG A 356 -10.74 7.05 -18.03
C ARG A 356 -11.16 7.78 -19.31
N VAL A 357 -11.62 7.03 -20.31
CA VAL A 357 -12.23 7.56 -21.55
C VAL A 357 -13.69 7.14 -21.75
N SER A 358 -14.29 6.52 -20.74
CA SER A 358 -15.65 5.98 -20.80
C SER A 358 -16.61 6.70 -19.85
N GLY A 359 -17.92 6.56 -20.11
CA GLY A 359 -18.96 7.24 -19.34
C GLY A 359 -18.89 8.76 -19.50
N THR A 360 -18.91 9.47 -18.38
CA THR A 360 -18.86 10.95 -18.31
C THR A 360 -17.58 11.55 -18.90
N ALA A 361 -16.45 10.83 -18.89
CA ALA A 361 -15.23 11.30 -19.56
C ALA A 361 -15.42 11.48 -21.08
N LYS A 362 -16.31 10.70 -21.73
CA LYS A 362 -16.67 10.92 -23.15
C LYS A 362 -17.32 12.26 -23.39
N LEU A 363 -18.06 12.80 -22.42
CA LEU A 363 -18.68 14.11 -22.52
C LEU A 363 -17.60 15.20 -22.49
N LEU A 364 -16.60 15.08 -21.60
CA LEU A 364 -15.47 15.99 -21.55
C LEU A 364 -14.67 15.96 -22.87
N ILE A 365 -14.27 14.77 -23.33
CA ILE A 365 -13.55 14.60 -24.60
C ILE A 365 -14.36 15.20 -25.76
N SER A 366 -15.65 14.83 -25.89
CA SER A 366 -16.51 15.39 -26.95
C SER A 366 -16.70 16.91 -26.84
N THR A 367 -16.60 17.49 -25.65
CA THR A 367 -16.72 18.94 -25.45
C THR A 367 -15.48 19.64 -25.99
N LEU A 368 -14.29 19.12 -25.62
CA LEU A 368 -13.01 19.66 -26.04
C LEU A 368 -12.77 19.51 -27.55
N SER A 369 -13.30 18.47 -28.18
CA SER A 369 -13.19 18.25 -29.63
C SER A 369 -14.15 19.08 -30.49
N LYS A 370 -15.04 19.91 -29.91
CA LYS A 370 -16.07 20.66 -30.65
C LYS A 370 -15.94 22.17 -30.46
N THR A 371 -16.23 22.92 -31.52
CA THR A 371 -16.34 24.38 -31.46
C THR A 371 -17.60 24.82 -30.70
N ASN A 372 -18.74 24.18 -30.95
CA ASN A 372 -20.03 24.54 -30.33
C ASN A 372 -20.67 23.33 -29.63
N PRO A 373 -20.12 22.84 -28.50
CA PRO A 373 -20.63 21.65 -27.84
C PRO A 373 -21.99 21.93 -27.17
N PRO A 374 -22.97 21.02 -27.29
CA PRO A 374 -24.22 21.13 -26.54
C PRO A 374 -23.98 20.79 -25.06
N LEU A 375 -24.34 21.70 -24.15
CA LEU A 375 -24.19 21.53 -22.70
C LEU A 375 -25.48 21.89 -21.95
N ILE A 376 -25.56 21.50 -20.69
CA ILE A 376 -26.66 21.86 -19.78
C ILE A 376 -26.06 22.61 -18.59
N ARG A 377 -26.77 23.63 -18.10
CA ARG A 377 -26.42 24.32 -16.86
C ARG A 377 -26.76 23.45 -15.65
N ASN A 378 -25.74 22.93 -14.99
CA ASN A 378 -25.91 22.10 -13.80
C ASN A 378 -24.72 22.24 -12.85
N ASN A 379 -24.95 21.80 -11.62
CA ASN A 379 -23.90 21.64 -10.62
C ASN A 379 -23.25 20.27 -10.77
N ILE A 380 -21.93 20.23 -10.57
CA ILE A 380 -21.12 19.04 -10.77
C ILE A 380 -20.16 18.90 -9.59
N SER A 381 -20.12 17.70 -9.03
CA SER A 381 -19.10 17.27 -8.07
C SER A 381 -18.22 16.21 -8.70
N ILE A 382 -16.91 16.41 -8.64
CA ILE A 382 -15.90 15.53 -9.23
C ILE A 382 -14.92 15.10 -8.13
N VAL A 383 -14.53 13.84 -8.21
CA VAL A 383 -13.37 13.32 -7.50
C VAL A 383 -12.33 12.86 -8.52
N ASP A 384 -11.09 13.33 -8.36
CA ASP A 384 -9.98 12.86 -9.18
C ASP A 384 -9.74 11.36 -8.95
N ILE A 385 -9.30 10.63 -9.97
CA ILE A 385 -9.04 9.18 -9.85
C ILE A 385 -7.99 8.87 -8.79
N ASP A 386 -6.94 9.69 -8.66
CA ASP A 386 -5.89 9.46 -7.68
C ASP A 386 -6.40 9.77 -6.27
N ASP A 387 -7.09 10.90 -6.08
CA ASP A 387 -7.76 11.22 -4.81
C ASP A 387 -8.76 10.13 -4.38
N CYS A 388 -9.51 9.57 -5.34
CA CYS A 388 -10.44 8.48 -5.10
C CYS A 388 -9.70 7.21 -4.67
N THR A 389 -8.57 6.91 -5.33
CA THR A 389 -7.72 5.76 -5.02
C THR A 389 -7.09 5.90 -3.63
N ASP A 390 -6.60 7.09 -3.31
CA ASP A 390 -6.05 7.44 -2.01
C ASP A 390 -7.09 7.31 -0.91
N GLY A 391 -8.32 7.81 -1.14
CA GLY A 391 -9.39 7.67 -0.17
C GLY A 391 -9.79 6.22 0.09
N HIS A 392 -9.82 5.36 -0.93
CA HIS A 392 -10.04 3.93 -0.71
C HIS A 392 -8.88 3.29 0.06
N TYR A 393 -7.64 3.53 -0.35
CA TYR A 393 -6.47 2.96 0.30
C TYR A 393 -6.36 3.40 1.75
N ASN A 394 -6.51 4.70 2.03
CA ASN A 394 -6.42 5.26 3.36
C ASN A 394 -7.57 4.80 4.27
N ALA A 395 -8.73 4.44 3.72
CA ALA A 395 -9.81 3.80 4.48
C ALA A 395 -9.42 2.43 5.05
N LEU A 396 -8.44 1.74 4.43
CA LEU A 396 -7.88 0.51 4.98
C LEU A 396 -7.13 0.74 6.28
N GLU A 397 -6.59 1.93 6.55
CA GLU A 397 -5.83 2.21 7.77
C GLU A 397 -6.58 3.12 8.74
N PHE A 398 -7.10 4.24 8.25
CA PHE A 398 -7.68 5.31 9.05
C PHE A 398 -9.22 5.30 9.12
N GLY A 399 -9.87 4.45 8.31
CA GLY A 399 -11.32 4.32 8.31
C GLY A 399 -11.84 3.85 9.67
N LYS A 400 -12.87 4.53 10.18
CA LYS A 400 -13.56 4.15 11.41
C LYS A 400 -14.66 3.14 11.12
N ASN A 401 -14.84 2.18 12.03
CA ASN A 401 -15.83 1.13 11.90
C ASN A 401 -17.26 1.71 11.81
N ASN A 402 -18.06 1.16 10.88
CA ASN A 402 -19.44 1.55 10.57
C ASN A 402 -19.61 3.04 10.19
N GLU A 403 -18.58 3.65 9.61
CA GLU A 403 -18.66 5.01 9.08
C GLU A 403 -18.69 5.02 7.55
N ARG A 404 -19.38 6.03 7.00
CA ARG A 404 -19.27 6.40 5.57
C ARG A 404 -18.40 7.63 5.38
N TYR A 405 -17.78 7.74 4.20
CA TYR A 405 -16.90 8.83 3.80
C TYR A 405 -17.15 9.22 2.35
N VAL A 406 -17.52 10.47 2.11
CA VAL A 406 -17.76 11.04 0.79
C VAL A 406 -16.43 11.50 0.20
N LEU A 407 -16.06 10.95 -0.95
CA LEU A 407 -14.87 11.41 -1.67
C LEU A 407 -15.30 12.42 -2.73
N ASN A 408 -14.96 13.68 -2.52
CA ASN A 408 -15.20 14.75 -3.48
C ASN A 408 -14.03 15.74 -3.49
N SER A 409 -13.33 15.84 -4.61
CA SER A 409 -12.17 16.72 -4.75
C SER A 409 -12.59 18.19 -4.83
N PHE A 410 -13.60 18.47 -5.64
CA PHE A 410 -14.15 19.81 -5.78
C PHE A 410 -15.60 19.79 -6.23
N GLN A 411 -16.29 20.91 -6.04
CA GLN A 411 -17.63 21.18 -6.53
C GLN A 411 -17.58 22.42 -7.43
N THR A 412 -18.30 22.39 -8.55
CA THR A 412 -18.33 23.49 -9.52
C THR A 412 -19.65 23.50 -10.29
N SER A 413 -19.82 24.46 -11.19
CA SER A 413 -20.89 24.47 -12.19
C SER A 413 -20.33 24.20 -13.58
N SER A 414 -21.17 23.74 -14.50
CA SER A 414 -20.74 23.58 -15.90
C SER A 414 -20.25 24.89 -16.52
N GLU A 415 -20.80 26.04 -16.13
CA GLU A 415 -20.36 27.35 -16.61
C GLU A 415 -18.97 27.73 -16.08
N GLU A 416 -18.74 27.55 -14.78
CA GLU A 416 -17.45 27.82 -14.15
C GLU A 416 -16.36 26.90 -14.69
N LEU A 417 -16.64 25.61 -14.84
CA LEU A 417 -15.72 24.65 -15.46
C LEU A 417 -15.33 25.09 -16.86
N ILE A 418 -16.29 25.51 -17.69
CA ILE A 418 -16.02 25.99 -19.06
C ILE A 418 -15.19 27.27 -19.06
N ASN A 419 -15.48 28.21 -18.16
CA ASN A 419 -14.70 29.44 -18.06
C ASN A 419 -13.24 29.14 -17.65
N LYS A 420 -13.04 28.27 -16.66
CA LYS A 420 -11.72 27.81 -16.25
C LYS A 420 -10.97 27.07 -17.36
N LEU A 421 -11.66 26.19 -18.10
CA LEU A 421 -11.09 25.50 -19.26
C LEU A 421 -10.56 26.50 -20.30
N LYS A 422 -11.30 27.57 -20.61
CA LYS A 422 -10.87 28.61 -21.55
C LYS A 422 -9.69 29.43 -21.06
N THR A 423 -9.60 29.66 -19.75
CA THR A 423 -8.48 30.41 -19.16
C THR A 423 -7.19 29.59 -19.13
N ILE A 424 -7.30 28.29 -18.89
CA ILE A 424 -6.14 27.42 -18.64
C ILE A 424 -5.65 26.72 -19.92
N SER A 425 -6.54 26.46 -20.88
CA SER A 425 -6.21 25.74 -22.13
C SER A 425 -6.34 26.62 -23.38
N SER A 426 -5.79 26.15 -24.50
CA SER A 426 -6.01 26.77 -25.82
C SER A 426 -7.39 26.53 -26.41
N TRP A 427 -8.32 25.91 -25.66
CA TRP A 427 -9.65 25.60 -26.14
C TRP A 427 -10.55 26.85 -26.18
N ASN A 428 -11.00 27.21 -27.39
CA ASN A 428 -11.79 28.42 -27.64
C ASN A 428 -13.27 28.14 -28.00
N GLY A 429 -13.81 26.99 -27.57
CA GLY A 429 -15.18 26.61 -27.89
C GLY A 429 -16.26 27.50 -27.25
N ARG A 430 -17.45 27.54 -27.85
CA ARG A 430 -18.62 28.31 -27.40
C ARG A 430 -19.79 27.36 -27.15
N PRO A 431 -20.01 26.90 -25.90
CA PRO A 431 -21.08 25.96 -25.61
C PRO A 431 -22.47 26.49 -25.94
N LEU A 432 -23.31 25.61 -26.47
CA LEU A 432 -24.74 25.84 -26.67
C LEU A 432 -25.50 25.26 -25.48
N TYR A 433 -26.03 26.12 -24.61
CA TYR A 433 -26.74 25.69 -23.42
C TYR A 433 -28.19 25.30 -23.74
N ILE A 434 -28.49 24.01 -23.59
CA ILE A 434 -29.82 23.45 -23.82
C ILE A 434 -30.69 23.76 -22.58
N PRO A 435 -31.88 24.37 -22.76
CA PRO A 435 -32.82 24.59 -21.67
C PRO A 435 -33.25 23.28 -21.00
N LYS A 436 -33.27 23.26 -19.66
CA LYS A 436 -33.68 22.08 -18.88
C LYS A 436 -35.09 21.57 -19.26
N VAL A 437 -36.01 22.49 -19.57
CA VAL A 437 -37.39 22.17 -20.00
C VAL A 437 -37.39 21.40 -21.31
N LEU A 438 -36.60 21.86 -22.29
CA LEU A 438 -36.48 21.18 -23.58
C LEU A 438 -35.92 19.76 -23.41
N LEU A 439 -34.88 19.61 -22.57
CA LEU A 439 -34.31 18.30 -22.29
C LEU A 439 -35.34 17.33 -21.68
N LYS A 440 -36.14 17.80 -20.72
CA LYS A 440 -37.22 17.02 -20.11
C LYS A 440 -38.34 16.68 -21.11
N ALA A 441 -38.63 17.57 -22.07
CA ALA A 441 -39.65 17.34 -23.08
C ALA A 441 -39.25 16.28 -24.12
N ILE A 442 -37.97 16.23 -24.52
CA ILE A 442 -37.49 15.26 -25.53
C ILE A 442 -37.13 13.89 -24.91
N ALA A 443 -36.84 13.83 -23.62
CA ALA A 443 -36.37 12.62 -22.95
C ALA A 443 -37.31 11.40 -23.05
N PRO A 444 -38.65 11.54 -23.01
CA PRO A 444 -39.58 10.42 -23.21
C PRO A 444 -39.43 9.72 -24.57
N LEU A 445 -38.97 10.42 -25.61
CA LEU A 445 -38.68 9.80 -26.92
C LEU A 445 -37.59 8.74 -26.80
N GLY A 446 -36.62 8.94 -25.91
CA GLY A 446 -35.58 7.96 -25.61
C GLY A 446 -36.13 6.70 -24.94
N ASP A 447 -37.12 6.84 -24.07
CA ASP A 447 -37.80 5.70 -23.44
C ASP A 447 -38.61 4.90 -24.46
N ILE A 448 -39.26 5.57 -25.41
CA ILE A 448 -39.94 4.91 -26.54
C ILE A 448 -38.91 4.20 -27.43
N TYR A 449 -37.80 4.86 -27.77
CA TYR A 449 -36.73 4.27 -28.58
C TYR A 449 -36.18 2.98 -27.96
N LYS A 450 -36.06 2.95 -26.63
CA LYS A 450 -35.60 1.79 -25.86
C LYS A 450 -36.57 0.59 -25.91
N LEU A 451 -37.86 0.81 -26.18
CA LEU A 451 -38.80 -0.29 -26.40
C LEU A 451 -38.55 -0.98 -27.74
N ILE A 452 -38.24 -0.19 -28.78
CA ILE A 452 -38.11 -0.62 -30.17
C ILE A 452 -36.68 -1.10 -30.50
N SER A 453 -35.66 -0.53 -29.87
CA SER A 453 -34.25 -0.81 -30.11
C SER A 453 -33.60 -1.54 -28.93
N ASN A 454 -32.63 -2.41 -29.23
CA ASN A 454 -31.76 -3.02 -28.22
C ASN A 454 -30.58 -2.13 -27.80
N LYS A 455 -30.38 -0.98 -28.45
CA LYS A 455 -29.35 0.00 -28.09
C LYS A 455 -29.85 0.92 -26.98
N THR A 456 -29.00 1.17 -25.99
CA THR A 456 -29.26 2.18 -24.96
C THR A 456 -29.24 3.58 -25.56
N PRO A 457 -30.29 4.39 -25.39
CA PRO A 457 -30.33 5.76 -25.89
C PRO A 457 -29.33 6.64 -25.12
N LEU A 458 -28.84 7.70 -25.77
CA LEU A 458 -27.99 8.72 -25.14
C LEU A 458 -28.77 9.55 -24.10
N LEU A 459 -30.06 9.76 -24.34
CA LEU A 459 -30.96 10.52 -23.48
C LEU A 459 -32.23 9.70 -23.23
N CYS A 460 -32.67 9.63 -21.98
CA CYS A 460 -33.92 9.02 -21.55
C CYS A 460 -34.47 9.82 -20.35
N SER A 461 -35.70 9.57 -19.90
CA SER A 461 -36.28 10.36 -18.80
C SER A 461 -35.44 10.28 -17.51
N GLU A 462 -34.79 9.13 -17.28
CA GLU A 462 -33.86 8.93 -16.16
C GLU A 462 -32.64 9.85 -16.26
N SER A 463 -31.94 9.86 -17.38
CA SER A 463 -30.74 10.69 -17.54
C SER A 463 -31.08 12.18 -17.57
N ALA A 464 -32.24 12.57 -18.12
CA ALA A 464 -32.71 13.94 -18.07
C ALA A 464 -32.98 14.42 -16.63
N ARG A 465 -33.58 13.58 -15.76
CA ARG A 465 -33.76 13.91 -14.33
C ARG A 465 -32.41 14.14 -13.65
N VAL A 466 -31.47 13.21 -13.79
CA VAL A 466 -30.13 13.31 -13.17
C VAL A 466 -29.39 14.57 -13.66
N LEU A 467 -29.34 14.79 -14.98
CA LEU A 467 -28.63 15.94 -15.57
C LEU A 467 -29.26 17.28 -15.17
N THR A 468 -30.59 17.36 -15.10
CA THR A 468 -31.30 18.61 -14.75
C THR A 468 -31.27 18.92 -13.26
N HIS A 469 -31.16 17.89 -12.41
CA HIS A 469 -30.94 18.03 -10.96
C HIS A 469 -29.53 18.57 -10.71
N GLY A 470 -28.51 17.89 -11.24
CA GLY A 470 -27.11 18.16 -10.89
C GLY A 470 -26.81 17.74 -9.45
N HIS A 471 -25.54 17.76 -9.06
CA HIS A 471 -25.14 17.26 -7.74
C HIS A 471 -24.05 18.13 -7.13
N LYS A 472 -24.10 18.31 -5.81
CA LYS A 472 -23.05 18.92 -5.00
C LYS A 472 -22.82 18.08 -3.76
N TYR A 473 -21.56 17.77 -3.50
CA TYR A 473 -21.15 16.98 -2.36
C TYR A 473 -19.97 17.62 -1.64
N GLU A 474 -19.93 17.43 -0.32
CA GLU A 474 -18.83 17.84 0.53
C GLU A 474 -18.04 16.60 0.98
N GLY A 475 -16.71 16.68 0.89
CA GLY A 475 -15.80 15.59 1.28
C GLY A 475 -14.96 15.90 2.53
N LEU A 476 -15.36 16.86 3.38
CA LEU A 476 -14.54 17.34 4.51
C LEU A 476 -14.23 16.22 5.51
N LYS A 477 -15.22 15.41 5.89
CA LYS A 477 -15.02 14.29 6.82
C LYS A 477 -13.99 13.30 6.30
N ALA A 478 -14.01 12.99 5.01
CA ALA A 478 -13.02 12.11 4.39
C ALA A 478 -11.63 12.75 4.33
N LYS A 479 -11.54 14.05 4.00
CA LYS A 479 -10.29 14.81 4.04
C LYS A 479 -9.59 14.71 5.40
N GLU A 480 -10.35 14.94 6.47
CA GLU A 480 -9.82 14.98 7.84
C GLU A 480 -9.53 13.58 8.38
N ASN A 481 -10.48 12.65 8.26
CA ASN A 481 -10.36 11.33 8.90
C ASN A 481 -9.52 10.33 8.09
N LEU A 482 -9.46 10.47 6.76
CA LEU A 482 -8.69 9.58 5.89
C LEU A 482 -7.38 10.22 5.40
N ASN A 483 -7.01 11.40 5.93
CA ASN A 483 -5.79 12.12 5.58
C ASN A 483 -5.60 12.29 4.06
N ILE A 484 -6.64 12.76 3.37
CA ILE A 484 -6.63 12.93 1.91
C ILE A 484 -6.29 14.37 1.58
N GLN A 485 -5.42 14.57 0.58
CA GLN A 485 -5.19 15.87 -0.03
C GLN A 485 -5.92 15.93 -1.37
N TYR A 486 -7.04 16.64 -1.41
CA TYR A 486 -7.83 16.75 -2.64
C TYR A 486 -7.18 17.66 -3.67
N THR A 487 -7.15 17.18 -4.91
CA THR A 487 -6.78 17.91 -6.11
C THR A 487 -7.77 19.05 -6.35
N ASN A 488 -7.26 20.27 -6.58
CA ASN A 488 -8.10 21.42 -6.91
C ASN A 488 -8.53 21.40 -8.40
N LEU A 489 -9.49 22.26 -8.75
CA LEU A 489 -10.04 22.33 -10.11
C LEU A 489 -8.98 22.64 -11.18
N ASP A 490 -8.06 23.55 -10.91
CA ASP A 490 -7.06 24.02 -11.89
C ASP A 490 -6.04 22.92 -12.20
N ASP A 491 -5.56 22.23 -11.16
CA ASP A 491 -4.62 21.11 -11.30
C ASP A 491 -5.30 19.90 -11.95
N PHE A 492 -6.56 19.62 -11.60
CA PHE A 492 -7.35 18.58 -12.26
C PHE A 492 -7.48 18.83 -13.77
N ILE A 493 -7.77 20.07 -14.18
CA ILE A 493 -7.88 20.47 -15.58
C ILE A 493 -6.55 20.25 -16.30
N LYS A 494 -5.44 20.79 -15.77
CA LYS A 494 -4.10 20.65 -16.39
C LYS A 494 -3.71 19.19 -16.56
N LYS A 495 -3.81 18.41 -15.48
CA LYS A 495 -3.49 16.99 -15.44
C LYS A 495 -4.32 16.21 -16.46
N THR A 496 -5.64 16.42 -16.49
CA THR A 496 -6.53 15.68 -17.38
C THR A 496 -6.34 16.07 -18.85
N ILE A 497 -6.20 17.36 -19.16
CA ILE A 497 -5.99 17.82 -20.53
C ILE A 497 -4.64 17.34 -21.07
N ASN A 498 -3.56 17.48 -20.30
CA ASN A 498 -2.24 17.03 -20.73
C ASN A 498 -2.23 15.54 -21.03
N TRP A 499 -2.86 14.73 -20.17
CA TRP A 499 -3.00 13.30 -20.42
C TRP A 499 -3.84 13.00 -21.69
N LEU A 500 -4.95 13.72 -21.91
CA LEU A 500 -5.77 13.54 -23.10
C LEU A 500 -5.03 13.92 -24.40
N ILE A 501 -4.10 14.89 -24.34
CA ILE A 501 -3.23 15.27 -25.47
C ILE A 501 -2.18 14.21 -25.70
N GLU A 502 -1.50 13.74 -24.64
CA GLU A 502 -0.44 12.73 -24.71
C GLU A 502 -0.93 11.39 -25.28
N GLU A 503 -2.20 11.05 -25.04
CA GLU A 503 -2.84 9.84 -25.54
C GLU A 503 -3.64 10.07 -26.85
N ASP A 504 -3.44 11.21 -27.52
CA ASP A 504 -4.08 11.56 -28.80
C ASP A 504 -5.62 11.57 -28.81
N TYR A 505 -6.27 11.78 -27.65
CA TYR A 505 -7.74 11.88 -27.59
C TYR A 505 -8.27 13.25 -28.01
N ILE A 506 -7.46 14.31 -27.89
CA ILE A 506 -7.82 15.69 -28.25
C ILE A 506 -6.64 16.42 -28.90
N SER A 507 -6.95 17.37 -29.77
CA SER A 507 -5.94 18.19 -30.48
C SER A 507 -5.88 19.60 -29.89
N LEU A 508 -5.27 19.74 -28.72
CA LEU A 508 -5.00 21.03 -28.05
C LEU A 508 -3.50 21.16 -27.77
N SER A 509 -3.05 22.39 -27.49
CA SER A 509 -1.69 22.62 -27.00
C SER A 509 -1.54 22.15 -25.55
N LYS A 510 -0.40 21.51 -25.23
CA LYS A 510 -0.04 21.11 -23.86
C LYS A 510 0.07 22.33 -22.96
N ILE A 511 -0.31 22.18 -21.69
CA ILE A 511 -0.46 23.26 -20.69
C ILE A 511 0.56 23.09 -19.58
#